data_AF-W9H009-F1
#
_entry.id   AF-W9H009-F1
#
_cell.length_a   1.000
_cell.length_b   1.000
_cell.length_c   1.000
_cell.angle_alpha   90.00
_cell.angle_beta   90.00
_cell.angle_gamma   90.00
#
_symmetry.space_group_name_H-M   'P 1'
#
loop_
_entity.id
_entity.type
_entity.pdbx_description
1 polymer ?
#
loop_
_entity_poly.entity_id
_entity_poly.type
_entity_poly.pdbx_seq_one_letter_code
_entity_poly.pdbx_strand_id
1 'polypeptide(L)' 'MLVMIGATLEGKKELLGFQVGVRESAQSWRELLIDLKARGLTIAPELAAADGALGFWKALGEVFPGTRHQRC' A
#
# COMPACT_ATOMS: atom_id res chain seq x y z
N MET A 1 -10.22 5.74 6.83
CA MET A 1 -9.93 4.31 7.10
C MET A 1 -9.06 3.81 5.95
N LEU A 2 -7.90 3.24 6.25
CA LEU A 2 -6.97 2.72 5.23
C LEU A 2 -6.94 1.20 5.33
N VAL A 3 -7.05 0.53 4.18
CA VAL A 3 -7.02 -0.93 4.07
C VAL A 3 -6.05 -1.29 2.95
N MET A 4 -5.15 -2.22 3.21
CA MET A 4 -4.27 -2.78 2.20
C MET A 4 -4.48 -4.27 2.09
N ILE A 5 -4.82 -4.73 0.89
CA ILE A 5 -4.99 -6.14 0.56
C ILE A 5 -3.90 -6.51 -0.44
N GLY A 6 -3.18 -7.59 -0.14
CA GLY A 6 -2.21 -8.19 -1.03
C GLY A 6 -2.81 -9.40 -1.74
N ALA A 7 -2.20 -9.81 -2.84
CA ALA A 7 -2.45 -11.09 -3.47
C ALA A 7 -1.16 -11.90 -3.48
N THR A 8 -1.23 -13.15 -3.03
CA THR A 8 -0.12 -14.11 -3.12
C THR A 8 0.00 -14.65 -4.55
N LEU A 9 1.11 -15.33 -4.84
CA LEU A 9 1.32 -16.01 -6.13
C LEU A 9 0.27 -17.08 -6.43
N GLU A 10 -0.35 -17.65 -5.40
CA GLU A 10 -1.46 -18.61 -5.50
C GLU A 10 -2.82 -17.93 -5.77
N GLY A 11 -2.86 -16.59 -5.86
CA GLY A 11 -4.08 -15.82 -6.07
C GLY A 11 -4.92 -15.62 -4.81
N LYS A 12 -4.41 -16.00 -3.62
CA LYS A 12 -5.12 -15.75 -2.35
C LYS A 12 -4.96 -14.30 -1.94
N LYS A 13 -6.07 -13.67 -1.56
CA LYS A 13 -6.09 -12.31 -1.02
C LYS A 13 -5.81 -12.35 0.48
N GLU A 14 -4.91 -11.48 0.95
CA GLU A 14 -4.56 -11.37 2.36
C GLU A 14 -4.66 -9.91 2.82
N LEU A 15 -5.21 -9.69 4.01
CA LEU A 15 -5.21 -8.38 4.64
C LEU A 15 -3.78 -8.09 5.13
N LEU A 16 -3.09 -7.19 4.45
CA LEU A 16 -1.72 -6.83 4.78
C LEU A 16 -1.67 -5.82 5.94
N GLY A 17 -2.56 -4.84 5.91
CA GLY A 17 -2.55 -3.76 6.88
C GLY A 17 -3.87 -3.00 6.95
N PHE A 18 -4.18 -2.48 8.13
CA PHE A 18 -5.38 -1.73 8.43
C PHE A 18 -5.04 -0.59 9.37
N GLN A 19 -5.50 0.61 9.06
CA GLN A 19 -5.33 1.76 9.95
C GLN A 19 -6.63 2.56 10.03
N VAL A 20 -7.11 2.76 11.25
CA VAL A 20 -8.23 3.66 11.54
C VAL A 20 -7.67 5.08 11.63
N GLY A 21 -8.22 5.99 10.83
CA GLY A 21 -7.74 7.36 10.76
C GLY A 21 -8.75 8.28 10.07
N VAL A 22 -8.71 9.55 10.46
CA VAL A 22 -9.67 10.62 10.09
C VAL A 22 -9.43 11.16 8.68
N ARG A 23 -8.23 10.95 8.09
CA ARG A 23 -7.87 11.52 6.78
C ARG A 23 -6.97 10.58 5.97
N GLU A 24 -7.30 10.41 4.69
CA GLU A 24 -6.48 9.71 3.70
C GLU A 24 -5.31 10.58 3.25
N SER A 25 -4.36 10.82 4.16
CA SER A 25 -3.18 11.62 3.88
C SER A 25 -2.03 10.77 3.35
N ALA A 26 -1.10 11.38 2.59
CA ALA A 26 0.12 10.70 2.17
C ALA A 26 0.95 10.19 3.36
N GLN A 27 0.98 10.96 4.47
CA GLN A 27 1.69 10.56 5.67
C GLN A 27 1.12 9.27 6.27
N SER A 28 -0.20 9.16 6.38
CA SER A 28 -0.86 7.97 6.93
C SER A 28 -0.61 6.73 6.05
N TRP A 29 -0.61 6.88 4.73
CA TRP A 29 -0.24 5.79 3.82
C TRP A 29 1.22 5.39 3.95
N ARG A 30 2.12 6.37 4.12
CA ARG A 30 3.56 6.13 4.30
C ARG A 30 3.83 5.37 5.59
N GLU A 31 3.17 5.74 6.68
CA GLU A 31 3.26 5.03 7.96
C GLU A 31 2.84 3.57 7.82
N LEU A 32 1.69 3.31 7.19
CA LEU A 32 1.22 1.95 6.94
C LEU A 32 2.18 1.13 6.07
N LEU A 33 2.74 1.73 5.01
CA LEU A 33 3.70 1.07 4.12
C LEU A 33 5.04 0.77 4.82
N ILE A 34 5.51 1.66 5.70
CA ILE A 34 6.72 1.44 6.49
C ILE A 34 6.50 0.33 7.52
N ASP A 35 5.34 0.32 8.19
CA ASP A 35 4.95 -0.76 9.10
C ASP A 35 4.94 -2.13 8.40
N LEU A 36 4.36 -2.19 7.19
CA LEU A 36 4.38 -3.39 6.36
C LEU A 36 5.80 -3.88 6.05
N LYS A 37 6.70 -2.96 5.71
CA LYS A 37 8.10 -3.27 5.45
C LYS A 37 8.80 -3.81 6.70
N ALA A 38 8.55 -3.20 7.84
CA ALA A 38 9.08 -3.66 9.13
C ALA A 38 8.57 -5.06 9.51
N ARG A 39 7.34 -5.41 9.13
CA ARG A 39 6.74 -6.75 9.31
C ARG A 39 7.19 -7.79 8.29
N GLY A 40 8.01 -7.43 7.30
CA GLY A 40 8.62 -8.38 6.37
C GLY A 40 8.25 -8.18 4.89
N LEU A 41 7.43 -7.19 4.54
CA LEU A 41 7.17 -6.82 3.13
C LEU A 41 8.38 -6.05 2.55
N THR A 42 9.49 -6.75 2.42
CA THR A 42 10.78 -6.18 1.99
C THR A 42 10.91 -6.08 0.48
N ILE A 43 10.26 -6.99 -0.25
CA ILE A 43 10.17 -6.99 -1.71
C ILE A 43 9.01 -6.08 -2.11
N ALA A 44 9.30 -5.12 -2.98
CA ALA A 44 8.29 -4.23 -3.53
C ALA A 44 7.24 -5.02 -4.34
N PRO A 45 5.94 -4.72 -4.20
CA PRO A 45 4.92 -5.28 -5.08
C PRO A 45 5.19 -4.94 -6.55
N GLU A 46 4.95 -5.86 -7.48
CA GLU A 46 5.11 -5.56 -8.92
C GLU A 46 4.05 -4.57 -9.45
N LEU A 47 2.91 -4.49 -8.76
CA LEU A 47 1.74 -3.72 -9.14
C LEU A 47 0.97 -3.30 -7.88
N ALA A 48 0.52 -2.06 -7.84
CA ALA A 48 -0.48 -1.57 -6.90
C ALA A 48 -1.69 -1.03 -7.65
N ALA A 49 -2.89 -1.34 -7.15
CA ALA A 49 -4.15 -0.87 -7.70
C ALA A 49 -4.90 -0.02 -6.67
N ALA A 50 -5.32 1.19 -7.04
CA ALA A 50 -6.16 2.06 -6.23
C ALA A 50 -6.94 3.06 -7.11
N ASP A 51 -8.06 3.59 -6.62
CA ASP A 51 -8.79 4.69 -7.27
C ASP A 51 -8.79 5.94 -6.38
N GLY A 52 -8.63 7.11 -6.99
CA GLY A 52 -8.76 8.40 -6.29
C GLY A 52 -7.74 8.68 -5.17
N ALA A 53 -6.82 7.76 -4.86
CA ALA A 53 -5.97 7.80 -3.67
C ALA A 53 -4.66 8.58 -3.89
N LEU A 54 -4.73 9.90 -4.07
CA LEU A 54 -3.54 10.75 -4.29
C LEU A 54 -2.49 10.61 -3.17
N GLY A 55 -2.93 10.49 -1.91
CA GLY A 55 -2.04 10.27 -0.78
C GLY A 55 -1.30 8.93 -0.86
N PHE A 56 -2.00 7.88 -1.30
CA PHE A 56 -1.41 6.55 -1.48
C PHE A 56 -0.33 6.57 -2.55
N TRP A 57 -0.61 7.15 -3.72
CA TRP A 57 0.36 7.19 -4.83
C TRP A 57 1.64 7.93 -4.47
N LYS A 58 1.51 9.04 -3.74
CA LYS A 58 2.67 9.78 -3.23
C LYS A 58 3.51 8.91 -2.29
N ALA A 59 2.86 8.28 -1.30
CA ALA A 59 3.54 7.44 -0.31
C ALA A 59 4.16 6.18 -0.94
N LEU A 60 3.46 5.56 -1.90
CA LEU A 60 3.93 4.38 -2.61
C LEU A 60 5.20 4.69 -3.40
N GLY A 61 5.24 5.83 -4.12
CA GLY A 61 6.44 6.26 -4.84
C GLY A 61 7.65 6.53 -3.93
N GLU A 62 7.42 6.95 -2.69
CA GLU A 62 8.48 7.16 -1.70
C GLU A 62 9.00 5.84 -1.09
N VAL A 63 8.12 4.87 -0.80
CA VAL A 63 8.48 3.62 -0.11
C VAL A 63 8.89 2.50 -1.08
N PHE A 64 8.20 2.40 -2.22
CA PHE A 64 8.38 1.38 -3.25
C PHE A 64 8.38 2.00 -4.66
N PRO A 65 9.43 2.75 -5.04
CA PRO A 65 9.47 3.49 -6.30
C PRO A 65 9.39 2.62 -7.57
N GLY A 66 9.67 1.31 -7.47
CA GLY A 66 9.59 0.36 -8.58
C GLY A 66 8.20 -0.24 -8.81
N THR A 67 7.24 0.00 -7.91
CA THR A 67 5.89 -0.58 -8.01
C THR A 67 5.11 0.10 -9.14
N ARG A 68 4.57 -0.69 -10.08
CA ARG A 68 3.73 -0.13 -11.16
C ARG A 68 2.38 0.32 -10.61
N HIS A 69 1.85 1.41 -11.15
CA HIS A 69 0.55 1.95 -10.75
C HIS A 69 -0.53 1.50 -11.72
N GLN A 70 -1.62 0.93 -11.20
CA GLN A 70 -2.86 0.73 -11.94
C GLN A 70 -3.99 1.50 -11.27
N ARG A 71 -4.73 2.25 -12.08
CA ARG A 71 -5.99 2.84 -11.64
C ARG A 71 -7.12 1.91 -12.02
N CYS A 72 -8.03 1.66 -11.08
CA CYS A 72 -9.27 0.90 -11.29
C CYS A 72 -10.48 1.81 -11.12
#